data_AF-A0A1S3QQ90-F1
#
_entry.id   AF-A0A1S3QQ90-F1
#
_cell.length_a   1.000
_cell.length_b   1.000
_cell.length_c   1.000
_cell.angle_alpha   90.00
_cell.angle_beta   90.00
_cell.angle_gamma   90.00
#
_symmetry.space_group_name_H-M   'P 1'
#
loop_
_entity.id
_entity.type
_entity.pdbx_description
1 polymer ?
#
loop_
_entity_poly.entity_id
_entity_poly.type
_entity_poly.pdbx_seq_one_letter_code
_entity_poly.pdbx_strand_id
1 'polypeptide(L)'
;MADAGNKESATIGGDEFTNTELENNKNNTMVQEGSTLLRRMEISVAEAEKRTGKNTVNMQEIFTVYLIETRSIDAITEGHNPAPDSLWRRYSEFEILRNYLLVTYPFIVVPPLPEKRAEFVWHKLSADNMDPDFVERRRVGLENFLLRVASHSVLSNDKILYHFLTEEHRWKEVVYETGFQAKADSRIKALSATFRVKNPDKRFTEMKHYSDELQSLTSQLLRVRARVADRLYGVYKVHGNYGRVFSEWSALEKEMGDGLTDLSVCVSVSGLP
;
A
#
# COMPACT_ATOMS: atom_id res chain seq x y z
N MET A 1 -37.34 60.98 -19.33
CA MET A 1 -36.51 59.91 -18.73
C MET A 1 -37.06 58.58 -19.19
N ALA A 2 -36.19 57.72 -19.71
CA ALA A 2 -36.36 56.30 -20.12
C ALA A 2 -37.34 56.05 -21.28
N ASP A 3 -36.93 55.84 -22.53
CA ASP A 3 -35.98 54.89 -23.15
C ASP A 3 -36.55 53.48 -23.38
N ALA A 4 -36.36 53.02 -24.62
CA ALA A 4 -36.96 51.86 -25.26
C ALA A 4 -36.23 50.55 -24.90
N GLY A 5 -36.94 49.42 -24.98
CA GLY A 5 -36.34 48.10 -24.76
C GLY A 5 -37.19 46.97 -25.34
N ASN A 6 -36.88 46.61 -26.59
CA ASN A 6 -37.24 45.37 -27.27
C ASN A 6 -36.74 44.12 -26.50
N LYS A 7 -37.50 43.00 -26.50
CA LYS A 7 -36.97 41.63 -26.63
C LYS A 7 -38.03 40.52 -26.75
N GLU A 8 -38.15 40.08 -28.00
CA GLU A 8 -38.32 38.75 -28.57
C GLU A 8 -38.42 37.48 -27.68
N SER A 9 -39.44 36.70 -28.04
CA SER A 9 -39.61 35.23 -28.08
C SER A 9 -38.40 34.34 -27.73
N ALA A 10 -38.54 33.53 -26.67
CA ALA A 10 -37.69 32.37 -26.42
C ALA A 10 -38.31 31.12 -27.05
N THR A 11 -37.78 30.74 -28.21
CA THR A 11 -38.07 29.47 -28.90
C THR A 11 -37.31 28.33 -28.23
N ILE A 12 -38.03 27.24 -27.98
CA ILE A 12 -37.53 25.95 -27.49
C ILE A 12 -36.58 25.36 -28.55
N GLY A 13 -35.28 25.32 -28.25
CA GLY A 13 -34.28 24.58 -29.01
C GLY A 13 -33.94 23.29 -28.26
N GLY A 14 -34.33 22.15 -28.80
CA GLY A 14 -33.79 20.86 -28.40
C GLY A 14 -32.43 20.68 -29.05
N ASP A 15 -31.38 20.54 -28.25
CA ASP A 15 -30.09 20.08 -28.73
C ASP A 15 -30.12 18.56 -28.87
N GLU A 16 -30.05 18.12 -30.12
CA GLU A 16 -29.72 16.75 -30.51
C GLU A 16 -28.32 16.42 -29.95
N PHE A 17 -28.28 15.54 -28.94
CA PHE A 17 -27.05 14.87 -28.54
C PHE A 17 -26.52 14.08 -29.74
N THR A 18 -25.49 14.61 -30.39
CA THR A 18 -24.84 13.95 -31.52
C THR A 18 -24.37 12.56 -31.12
N ASN A 19 -24.66 11.56 -31.95
CA ASN A 19 -24.24 10.16 -31.76
C ASN A 19 -22.71 9.99 -31.57
N THR A 20 -21.93 11.01 -31.90
CA THR A 20 -20.48 11.09 -31.79
C THR A 20 -19.96 11.06 -30.35
N GLU A 21 -20.71 11.58 -29.36
CA GLU A 21 -20.28 11.55 -27.94
C GLU A 21 -20.56 10.20 -27.25
N LEU A 22 -21.52 9.42 -27.76
CA LEU A 22 -21.79 8.06 -27.29
C LEU A 22 -20.78 7.05 -27.86
N GLU A 23 -20.25 7.27 -29.06
CA GLU A 23 -19.20 6.42 -29.63
C GLU A 23 -17.83 6.66 -28.98
N ASN A 24 -17.50 7.90 -28.63
CA ASN A 24 -16.26 8.20 -27.91
C ASN A 24 -16.22 7.59 -26.49
N ASN A 25 -17.38 7.36 -25.87
CA ASN A 25 -17.45 6.68 -24.57
C ASN A 25 -17.40 5.14 -24.68
N LYS A 26 -17.69 4.55 -25.84
CA LYS A 26 -17.50 3.10 -26.08
C LYS A 26 -16.05 2.75 -26.38
N ASN A 27 -15.28 3.68 -26.97
CA ASN A 27 -13.87 3.46 -27.27
C ASN A 27 -12.97 3.41 -26.02
N ASN A 28 -13.43 3.92 -24.87
CA ASN A 28 -12.71 3.85 -23.59
C ASN A 28 -13.00 2.59 -22.76
N THR A 29 -13.84 1.68 -23.25
CA THR A 29 -14.13 0.39 -22.58
C THR A 29 -13.82 -0.83 -23.45
N MET A 30 -12.98 -0.67 -24.47
CA MET A 30 -12.29 -1.82 -25.05
C MET A 30 -11.05 -2.10 -24.20
N VAL A 31 -11.26 -2.77 -23.07
CA VAL A 31 -10.19 -3.47 -22.35
C VAL A 31 -9.62 -4.46 -23.35
N GLN A 32 -8.48 -4.14 -23.96
CA GLN A 32 -7.67 -5.18 -24.59
C GLN A 32 -7.31 -6.17 -23.48
N GLU A 33 -8.01 -7.30 -23.45
CA GLU A 33 -7.54 -8.50 -22.77
C GLU A 33 -6.15 -8.82 -23.34
N GLY A 34 -5.11 -8.44 -22.61
CA GLY A 34 -3.76 -8.87 -22.95
C GLY A 34 -2.72 -7.76 -22.92
N SER A 35 -2.35 -7.33 -21.72
CA SER A 35 -0.94 -7.38 -21.26
C SER A 35 -0.77 -6.49 -20.04
N THR A 36 -1.15 -7.00 -18.87
CA THR A 36 -0.69 -6.41 -17.61
C THR A 36 0.84 -6.43 -17.60
N LEU A 37 1.46 -5.51 -16.86
CA LEU A 37 2.92 -5.43 -16.78
C LEU A 37 3.51 -6.76 -16.29
N LEU A 38 2.79 -7.46 -15.40
CA LEU A 38 3.14 -8.79 -14.89
C LEU A 38 3.20 -9.90 -15.95
N ARG A 39 2.67 -9.68 -17.16
CA ARG A 39 2.78 -10.64 -18.26
C ARG A 39 4.11 -10.52 -19.01
N ARG A 40 4.80 -9.38 -18.88
CA ARG A 40 6.07 -9.08 -19.54
C ARG A 40 7.23 -8.89 -18.56
N MET A 41 6.95 -8.62 -17.30
CA MET A 41 7.93 -8.28 -16.29
C MET A 41 7.60 -8.94 -14.96
N GLU A 42 8.54 -9.72 -14.45
CA GLU A 42 8.55 -10.18 -13.06
C GLU A 42 9.06 -9.03 -12.17
N ILE A 43 8.43 -8.84 -11.02
CA ILE A 43 8.74 -7.77 -10.07
C ILE A 43 8.80 -8.38 -8.68
N SER A 44 9.89 -8.15 -7.95
CA SER A 44 10.03 -8.52 -6.55
C SER A 44 10.69 -7.40 -5.75
N VAL A 45 10.50 -7.40 -4.44
CA VAL A 45 11.22 -6.51 -3.53
C VAL A 45 12.11 -7.38 -2.65
N ALA A 46 13.30 -7.75 -3.12
CA ALA A 46 14.08 -8.85 -2.55
C ALA A 46 14.65 -8.56 -1.15
N GLU A 47 15.22 -7.38 -0.94
CA GLU A 47 16.01 -7.08 0.26
C GLU A 47 15.67 -5.71 0.85
N ALA A 48 16.11 -5.48 2.09
CA ALA A 48 16.06 -4.19 2.73
C ALA A 48 17.41 -3.86 3.37
N GLU A 49 17.92 -2.65 3.12
CA GLU A 49 19.23 -2.21 3.61
C GLU A 49 19.07 -0.87 4.37
N LYS A 50 19.83 -0.71 5.45
CA LYS A 50 19.93 0.55 6.18
C LYS A 50 21.01 1.41 5.53
N ARG A 51 20.65 2.61 5.10
CA ARG A 51 21.58 3.58 4.53
C ARG A 51 21.59 4.86 5.32
N THR A 52 22.74 5.52 5.27
CA THR A 52 22.91 6.86 5.84
C THR A 52 23.05 7.84 4.70
N GLY A 53 22.32 8.94 4.76
CA GLY A 53 22.44 10.02 3.79
C GLY A 53 22.15 11.37 4.43
N LYS A 54 22.31 12.43 3.65
CA LYS A 54 21.91 13.78 4.06
C LYS A 54 20.46 14.02 3.66
N ASN A 55 19.66 14.55 4.57
CA ASN A 55 18.31 15.00 4.25
C ASN A 55 18.33 16.38 3.57
N THR A 56 17.15 16.93 3.25
CA THR A 56 16.98 18.25 2.61
C THR A 56 17.54 19.43 3.42
N VAL A 57 17.84 19.23 4.71
CA VAL A 57 18.40 20.24 5.63
C VAL A 57 19.87 19.95 5.92
N ASN A 58 20.53 19.11 5.10
CA ASN A 58 21.91 18.67 5.25
C ASN A 58 22.22 17.92 6.58
N MET A 59 21.19 17.45 7.28
CA MET A 59 21.34 16.64 8.49
C MET A 59 21.52 15.17 8.12
N GLN A 60 22.41 14.48 8.83
CA GLN A 60 22.62 13.05 8.66
C GLN A 60 21.37 12.28 9.13
N GLU A 61 20.76 11.53 8.21
CA GLU A 61 19.56 10.73 8.43
C GLU A 61 19.86 9.28 8.09
N ILE A 62 19.39 8.38 8.94
CA ILE A 62 19.42 6.93 8.69
C ILE A 62 18.05 6.52 8.17
N PHE A 63 18.01 5.85 7.03
CA PHE A 63 16.77 5.41 6.40
C PHE A 63 16.91 4.00 5.81
N THR A 64 15.79 3.29 5.72
CA THR A 64 15.73 1.97 5.07
C THR A 64 15.40 2.14 3.59
N VAL A 65 16.16 1.45 2.74
CA VAL A 65 15.88 1.27 1.32
C VAL A 65 15.52 -0.18 1.05
N TYR A 66 14.78 -0.40 -0.02
CA TYR A 66 14.29 -1.69 -0.47
C TYR A 66 14.82 -1.96 -1.88
N LEU A 67 15.40 -3.13 -2.09
CA LEU A 67 15.90 -3.58 -3.38
C LEU A 67 14.70 -4.05 -4.20
N ILE A 68 14.42 -3.36 -5.30
CA ILE A 68 13.45 -3.79 -6.29
C ILE A 68 14.23 -4.51 -7.36
N GLU A 69 13.84 -5.75 -7.64
CA GLU A 69 14.37 -6.53 -8.74
C GLU A 69 13.28 -6.71 -9.79
N THR A 70 13.70 -6.61 -11.05
CA THR A 70 12.81 -6.79 -12.18
C THR A 70 13.45 -7.66 -13.25
N ARG A 71 12.65 -8.48 -13.91
CA ARG A 71 13.13 -9.37 -14.97
C ARG A 71 12.14 -9.39 -16.12
N SER A 72 12.63 -9.24 -17.34
CA SER A 72 11.82 -9.44 -18.55
C SER A 72 11.44 -10.92 -18.69
N ILE A 73 10.14 -11.22 -18.80
CA ILE A 73 9.61 -12.58 -18.97
C ILE A 73 9.94 -13.14 -20.36
N ASP A 74 10.02 -12.26 -21.37
CA ASP A 74 10.37 -12.66 -22.73
C ASP A 74 11.80 -13.23 -22.78
N ALA A 75 12.74 -12.62 -22.05
CA ALA A 75 14.11 -13.12 -21.94
C ALA A 75 14.18 -14.51 -21.29
N ILE A 76 13.38 -14.75 -20.23
CA ILE A 76 13.30 -16.05 -19.53
C ILE A 76 12.81 -17.15 -20.47
N THR A 77 11.77 -16.83 -21.25
CA THR A 77 11.12 -17.79 -22.16
C THR A 77 12.05 -18.20 -23.31
N GLU A 78 12.93 -17.30 -23.73
CA GLU A 78 13.97 -17.54 -24.74
C GLU A 78 15.20 -18.30 -24.19
N GLY A 79 15.14 -18.83 -22.96
CA GLY A 79 16.21 -19.63 -22.35
C GLY A 79 17.41 -18.82 -21.88
N HIS A 80 17.33 -17.49 -21.97
CA HIS A 80 18.30 -16.59 -21.36
C HIS A 80 17.82 -16.30 -19.93
N ASN A 81 18.65 -16.61 -18.93
CA ASN A 81 18.42 -16.14 -17.56
C ASN A 81 19.31 -14.93 -17.30
N PRO A 82 18.98 -13.73 -17.86
CA PRO A 82 19.75 -12.55 -17.55
C PRO A 82 19.66 -12.24 -16.05
N ALA A 83 20.72 -11.65 -15.51
CA ALA A 83 20.66 -11.10 -14.16
C ALA A 83 19.48 -10.11 -14.07
N PRO A 84 18.71 -10.11 -12.96
CA PRO A 84 17.62 -9.17 -12.80
C PRO A 84 18.17 -7.73 -12.79
N ASP A 85 17.45 -6.82 -13.42
CA ASP A 85 17.70 -5.40 -13.24
C ASP A 85 17.27 -5.01 -11.83
N SER A 86 18.16 -4.35 -11.10
CA SER A 86 17.95 -4.08 -9.68
C SER A 86 18.18 -2.62 -9.35
N LEU A 87 17.32 -2.03 -8.52
CA LEU A 87 17.49 -0.67 -8.02
C LEU A 87 16.98 -0.51 -6.60
N TRP A 88 17.44 0.52 -5.91
CA TRP A 88 17.05 0.79 -4.52
C TRP A 88 16.03 1.92 -4.42
N ARG A 89 14.97 1.69 -3.62
CA ARG A 89 13.94 2.70 -3.31
C ARG A 89 13.68 2.79 -1.81
N ARG A 90 13.60 4.00 -1.27
CA ARG A 90 13.13 4.23 0.11
C ARG A 90 11.60 4.32 0.16
N TYR A 91 11.00 4.04 1.32
CA TYR A 91 9.55 4.06 1.50
C TYR A 91 8.86 5.35 0.99
N SER A 92 9.44 6.53 1.24
CA SER A 92 8.84 7.79 0.79
C SER A 92 8.84 7.99 -0.73
N GLU A 93 9.61 7.21 -1.47
CA GLU A 93 9.52 7.16 -2.93
C GLU A 93 8.26 6.45 -3.39
N PHE A 94 7.88 5.37 -2.70
CA PHE A 94 6.60 4.71 -2.94
C PHE A 94 5.42 5.63 -2.60
N GLU A 95 5.54 6.47 -1.57
CA GLU A 95 4.54 7.50 -1.25
C GLU A 95 4.35 8.49 -2.41
N ILE A 96 5.45 8.95 -3.03
CA ILE A 96 5.39 9.84 -4.20
C ILE A 96 4.68 9.14 -5.36
N LEU A 97 5.07 7.90 -5.70
CA LEU A 97 4.43 7.11 -6.76
C LEU A 97 2.93 6.94 -6.50
N ARG A 98 2.54 6.52 -5.29
CA ARG A 98 1.14 6.33 -4.94
C ARG A 98 0.34 7.62 -5.02
N ASN A 99 0.88 8.73 -4.52
CA ASN A 99 0.21 10.02 -4.57
C ASN A 99 0.03 10.51 -6.01
N TYR A 100 1.04 10.30 -6.86
CA TYR A 100 0.92 10.54 -8.29
C TYR A 100 -0.23 9.73 -8.91
N LEU A 101 -0.28 8.41 -8.67
CA LEU A 101 -1.32 7.54 -9.22
C LEU A 101 -2.72 7.94 -8.74
N LEU A 102 -2.89 8.31 -7.47
CA LEU A 102 -4.17 8.78 -6.92
C LEU A 102 -4.68 10.06 -7.61
N VAL A 103 -3.76 10.98 -7.91
CA VAL A 103 -4.12 12.25 -8.56
C VAL A 103 -4.39 12.01 -10.04
N THR A 104 -3.57 11.22 -10.71
CA THR A 104 -3.68 10.96 -12.15
C THR A 104 -4.92 10.12 -12.47
N TYR A 105 -5.25 9.13 -11.62
CA TYR A 105 -6.35 8.18 -11.85
C TYR A 105 -7.43 8.25 -10.74
N PRO A 106 -8.26 9.32 -10.69
CA PRO A 106 -9.25 9.51 -9.62
C PRO A 106 -10.32 8.42 -9.52
N PHE A 107 -10.58 7.73 -10.63
CA PHE A 107 -11.61 6.69 -10.75
C PHE A 107 -11.07 5.28 -10.43
N ILE A 108 -9.77 5.15 -10.14
CA ILE A 108 -9.13 3.87 -9.83
C ILE A 108 -8.80 3.82 -8.35
N VAL A 109 -9.15 2.69 -7.71
CA VAL A 109 -8.74 2.42 -6.33
C VAL A 109 -7.27 2.02 -6.32
N VAL A 110 -6.39 2.98 -6.04
CA VAL A 110 -4.95 2.73 -5.93
C VAL A 110 -4.67 1.95 -4.63
N PRO A 111 -3.96 0.81 -4.69
CA PRO A 111 -3.65 0.00 -3.51
C PRO A 111 -2.98 0.82 -2.38
N PRO A 112 -3.31 0.56 -1.12
CA PRO A 112 -2.65 1.21 0.01
C PRO A 112 -1.21 0.72 0.15
N LEU A 113 -0.33 1.60 0.65
CA LEU A 113 1.01 1.23 1.10
C LEU A 113 0.94 0.61 2.50
N PRO A 114 1.89 -0.28 2.88
CA PRO A 114 2.00 -0.75 4.24
C PRO A 114 2.24 0.43 5.20
N GLU A 115 1.69 0.34 6.40
CA GLU A 115 1.64 1.49 7.31
C GLU A 115 3.02 1.99 7.77
N LYS A 116 3.05 3.28 8.13
CA LYS A 116 4.25 3.96 8.59
C LYS A 116 4.69 3.53 9.99
N ARG A 117 3.78 2.97 10.80
CA ARG A 117 4.02 2.50 12.18
C ARG A 117 3.15 1.27 12.47
N ALA A 118 3.57 0.42 13.38
CA ALA A 118 2.80 -0.75 13.76
C ALA A 118 1.64 -0.39 14.71
N GLU A 119 0.43 -0.87 14.40
CA GLU A 119 -0.77 -0.60 15.20
C GLU A 119 -0.82 -1.38 16.52
N PHE A 120 -0.22 -2.57 16.56
CA PHE A 120 -0.38 -3.53 17.66
C PHE A 120 0.64 -3.35 18.80
N VAL A 121 0.19 -3.60 20.03
CA VAL A 121 0.97 -3.34 21.27
C VAL A 121 2.27 -4.15 21.34
N TRP A 122 2.30 -5.40 20.87
CA TRP A 122 3.55 -6.19 20.81
C TRP A 122 4.53 -5.72 19.74
N HIS A 123 4.07 -4.91 18.78
CA HIS A 123 4.94 -4.17 17.86
C HIS A 123 5.27 -2.75 18.34
N LYS A 124 4.55 -2.20 19.33
CA LYS A 124 4.84 -0.89 19.92
C LYS A 124 6.04 -0.89 20.86
N LEU A 125 6.48 -2.07 21.33
CA LEU A 125 7.69 -2.20 22.15
C LEU A 125 8.96 -1.87 21.34
N SER A 126 8.90 -2.03 20.02
CA SER A 126 9.93 -1.61 19.08
C SER A 126 9.44 -0.38 18.32
N ALA A 127 9.39 0.79 18.97
CA ALA A 127 9.13 2.07 18.31
C ALA A 127 10.23 2.50 17.33
N ASP A 128 11.23 1.64 17.10
CA ASP A 128 12.29 1.84 16.15
C ASP A 128 11.83 1.41 14.76
N ASN A 129 11.88 2.33 13.79
CA ASN A 129 11.60 2.06 12.37
C ASN A 129 12.57 1.04 11.76
N MET A 130 13.51 0.53 12.56
CA MET A 130 14.60 -0.37 12.23
C MET A 130 14.42 -1.78 12.79
N ASP A 131 13.27 -2.07 13.41
CA ASP A 131 12.85 -3.41 13.83
C ASP A 131 12.82 -4.38 12.64
N PRO A 132 13.55 -5.51 12.67
CA PRO A 132 13.64 -6.42 11.54
C PRO A 132 12.28 -6.92 11.05
N ASP A 133 11.38 -7.26 11.97
CA ASP A 133 10.05 -7.77 11.59
C ASP A 133 9.21 -6.66 10.92
N PHE A 134 9.35 -5.42 11.37
CA PHE A 134 8.70 -4.27 10.74
C PHE A 134 9.24 -4.00 9.34
N VAL A 135 10.56 -4.04 9.18
CA VAL A 135 11.21 -3.87 7.88
C VAL A 135 10.74 -4.94 6.90
N GLU A 136 10.64 -6.20 7.35
CA GLU A 136 10.18 -7.32 6.52
C GLU A 136 8.70 -7.22 6.16
N ARG A 137 7.82 -6.93 7.14
CA ARG A 137 6.39 -6.68 6.87
C ARG A 137 6.21 -5.56 5.86
N ARG A 138 7.01 -4.49 5.96
CA ARG A 138 6.98 -3.39 5.01
C ARG A 138 7.49 -3.84 3.64
N ARG A 139 8.58 -4.59 3.54
CA ARG A 139 9.10 -5.14 2.27
C ARG A 139 8.01 -5.93 1.53
N VAL A 140 7.37 -6.88 2.21
CA VAL A 140 6.24 -7.67 1.68
C VAL A 140 5.06 -6.77 1.27
N GLY A 141 4.75 -5.75 2.07
CA GLY A 141 3.67 -4.81 1.75
C GLY A 141 3.97 -3.93 0.53
N LEU A 142 5.22 -3.53 0.34
CA LEU A 142 5.67 -2.76 -0.83
C LEU A 142 5.66 -3.63 -2.09
N GLU A 143 6.08 -4.88 -2.00
CA GLU A 143 5.98 -5.85 -3.09
C GLU A 143 4.52 -6.05 -3.51
N ASN A 144 3.63 -6.31 -2.56
CA ASN A 144 2.18 -6.43 -2.81
C ASN A 144 1.57 -5.16 -3.41
N PHE A 145 2.08 -3.98 -3.07
CA PHE A 145 1.67 -2.73 -3.70
C PHE A 145 2.08 -2.72 -5.18
N LEU A 146 3.34 -2.99 -5.50
CA LEU A 146 3.84 -3.02 -6.87
C LEU A 146 3.13 -4.06 -7.72
N LEU A 147 2.98 -5.28 -7.21
CA LEU A 147 2.29 -6.37 -7.90
C LEU A 147 0.84 -5.99 -8.21
N ARG A 148 0.11 -5.41 -7.26
CA ARG A 148 -1.29 -4.98 -7.48
C ARG A 148 -1.39 -3.86 -8.52
N VAL A 149 -0.50 -2.87 -8.46
CA VAL A 149 -0.46 -1.79 -9.47
C VAL A 149 -0.10 -2.34 -10.84
N ALA A 150 0.91 -3.21 -10.93
CA ALA A 150 1.35 -3.86 -12.18
C ALA A 150 0.32 -4.85 -12.76
N SER A 151 -0.56 -5.41 -11.92
CA SER A 151 -1.66 -6.29 -12.35
C SER A 151 -2.87 -5.53 -12.92
N HIS A 152 -2.97 -4.23 -12.68
CA HIS A 152 -4.13 -3.45 -13.10
C HIS A 152 -3.99 -2.99 -14.55
N SER A 153 -4.96 -3.31 -15.41
CA SER A 153 -4.92 -3.05 -16.86
C SER A 153 -4.56 -1.61 -17.28
N VAL A 154 -5.05 -0.61 -16.54
CA VAL A 154 -4.72 0.81 -16.77
C VAL A 154 -3.38 1.20 -16.12
N LEU A 155 -3.23 1.01 -14.81
CA LEU A 155 -2.03 1.47 -14.07
C LEU A 155 -0.74 0.79 -14.55
N SER A 156 -0.82 -0.44 -15.05
CA SER A 156 0.33 -1.19 -15.53
C SER A 156 1.00 -0.59 -16.76
N ASN A 157 0.29 0.25 -17.51
CA ASN A 157 0.79 0.94 -18.69
C ASN A 157 1.29 2.37 -18.39
N ASP A 158 1.30 2.75 -17.10
CA ASP A 158 1.74 4.07 -16.68
C ASP A 158 3.27 4.22 -16.82
N LYS A 159 3.71 5.30 -17.48
CA LYS A 159 5.13 5.56 -17.73
C LYS A 159 5.90 5.83 -16.44
N ILE A 160 5.30 6.50 -15.46
CA ILE A 160 5.94 6.80 -14.19
C ILE A 160 6.17 5.52 -13.40
N LEU A 161 5.23 4.57 -13.43
CA LEU A 161 5.45 3.24 -12.86
C LEU A 161 6.67 2.56 -13.50
N TYR A 162 6.76 2.57 -14.83
CA TYR A 162 7.90 1.98 -15.54
C TYR A 162 9.23 2.66 -15.13
N HIS A 163 9.32 3.98 -15.19
CA HIS A 163 10.52 4.72 -14.76
C HIS A 163 10.86 4.47 -13.29
N PHE A 164 9.87 4.34 -12.42
CA PHE A 164 10.09 3.98 -11.01
C PHE A 164 10.78 2.62 -10.86
N LEU A 165 10.45 1.65 -11.72
CA LEU A 165 11.00 0.28 -11.72
C LEU A 165 12.34 0.16 -12.44
N THR A 166 12.65 1.02 -13.41
CA THR A 166 13.84 0.86 -14.27
C THR A 166 14.91 1.96 -14.15
N GLU A 167 14.55 3.18 -13.73
CA GLU A 167 15.48 4.32 -13.73
C GLU A 167 15.94 4.69 -12.32
N GLU A 168 17.20 4.45 -11.97
CA GLU A 168 17.71 4.76 -10.63
C GLU A 168 17.60 6.26 -10.29
N HIS A 169 17.87 7.12 -11.26
CA HIS A 169 17.89 8.58 -11.12
C HIS A 169 16.82 9.24 -12.01
N ARG A 170 16.49 10.51 -11.74
CA ARG A 170 15.58 11.37 -12.53
C ARG A 170 14.09 11.00 -12.57
N TRP A 171 13.68 9.77 -12.25
CA TRP A 171 12.25 9.39 -12.25
C TRP A 171 11.38 10.37 -11.44
N LYS A 172 11.89 10.87 -10.30
CA LYS A 172 11.21 11.89 -9.46
C LYS A 172 10.96 13.20 -10.20
N GLU A 173 11.95 13.69 -10.94
CA GLU A 173 11.85 14.92 -11.72
C GLU A 173 10.72 14.76 -12.73
N VAL A 174 10.70 13.63 -13.46
CA VAL A 174 9.63 13.29 -14.41
C VAL A 174 8.26 13.26 -13.73
N VAL A 175 8.14 12.70 -12.51
CA VAL A 175 6.88 12.72 -11.74
C VAL A 175 6.46 14.14 -11.41
N TYR A 176 7.38 14.99 -10.92
CA TYR A 176 7.05 16.36 -10.52
C TYR A 176 6.69 17.24 -11.72
N GLU A 177 7.33 17.02 -12.88
CA GLU A 177 7.02 17.69 -14.15
C GLU A 177 5.58 17.43 -14.62
N THR A 178 4.95 16.33 -14.20
CA THR A 178 3.52 16.07 -14.51
C THR A 178 2.56 17.07 -13.84
N GLY A 179 3.05 17.88 -12.90
CA GLY A 179 2.27 18.85 -12.14
C GLY A 179 1.27 18.22 -11.17
N PHE A 180 1.49 16.97 -10.75
CA PHE A 180 0.52 16.25 -9.91
C PHE A 180 0.25 16.93 -8.56
N GLN A 181 1.24 17.63 -7.99
CA GLN A 181 1.08 18.38 -6.74
C GLN A 181 0.05 19.50 -6.89
N ALA A 182 0.17 20.33 -7.93
CA ALA A 182 -0.80 21.39 -8.19
C ALA A 182 -2.21 20.84 -8.47
N LYS A 183 -2.30 19.69 -9.17
CA LYS A 183 -3.57 18.98 -9.40
C LYS A 183 -4.17 18.47 -8.09
N ALA A 184 -3.36 17.94 -7.18
CA ALA A 184 -3.79 17.51 -5.86
C ALA A 184 -4.36 18.68 -5.04
N ASP A 185 -3.64 19.79 -4.98
CA ASP A 185 -4.06 21.00 -4.27
C ASP A 185 -5.38 21.57 -4.82
N SER A 186 -5.52 21.60 -6.15
CA SER A 186 -6.75 22.04 -6.82
C SER A 186 -7.94 21.15 -6.43
N ARG A 187 -7.75 19.82 -6.38
CA ARG A 187 -8.81 18.90 -5.96
C ARG A 187 -9.20 19.06 -4.50
N ILE A 188 -8.23 19.24 -3.61
CA ILE A 188 -8.51 19.48 -2.18
C ILE A 188 -9.34 20.76 -2.02
N LYS A 189 -8.99 21.83 -2.74
CA LYS A 189 -9.77 23.08 -2.76
C LYS A 189 -11.19 22.86 -3.30
N ALA A 190 -11.34 22.11 -4.39
CA ALA A 190 -12.65 21.79 -4.96
C ALA A 190 -13.54 20.96 -4.03
N LEU A 191 -12.97 19.96 -3.35
CA LEU A 191 -13.69 19.13 -2.36
C LEU A 191 -14.08 19.95 -1.13
N SER A 192 -13.22 20.85 -0.68
CA SER A 192 -13.48 21.75 0.45
C SER A 192 -14.64 22.71 0.16
N ALA A 193 -14.82 23.10 -1.12
CA ALA A 193 -15.93 23.92 -1.57
C ALA A 193 -17.30 23.20 -1.61
N THR A 194 -17.35 21.90 -1.23
CA THR A 194 -18.54 21.07 -0.98
C THR A 194 -19.78 21.39 -1.83
N PHE A 195 -19.80 20.95 -3.08
CA PHE A 195 -21.08 20.73 -3.76
C PHE A 195 -21.73 19.49 -3.16
N ARG A 196 -22.71 19.68 -2.27
CA ARG A 196 -23.62 18.59 -1.89
C ARG A 196 -24.36 18.17 -3.17
N VAL A 197 -24.08 16.96 -3.64
CA VAL A 197 -24.83 16.35 -4.73
C VAL A 197 -26.27 16.24 -4.24
N LYS A 198 -27.17 17.07 -4.81
CA LYS A 198 -28.56 17.16 -4.32
C LYS A 198 -29.30 15.84 -4.50
N ASN A 199 -29.02 15.12 -5.59
CA ASN A 199 -29.62 13.83 -5.92
C ASN A 199 -28.51 12.83 -6.31
N PRO A 200 -27.85 12.18 -5.34
CA PRO A 200 -26.89 11.13 -5.65
C PRO A 200 -27.61 9.91 -6.23
N ASP A 201 -26.98 9.23 -7.18
CA ASP A 201 -27.52 7.97 -7.73
C ASP A 201 -27.66 6.93 -6.60
N LYS A 202 -28.81 6.24 -6.58
CA LYS A 202 -29.10 5.17 -5.62
C LYS A 202 -28.05 4.08 -5.65
N ARG A 203 -27.56 3.70 -6.84
CA ARG A 203 -26.54 2.66 -7.01
C ARG A 203 -25.25 3.00 -6.26
N PHE A 204 -24.79 4.24 -6.33
CA PHE A 204 -23.58 4.66 -5.61
C PHE A 204 -23.82 4.77 -4.10
N THR A 205 -25.04 5.12 -3.70
CA THR A 205 -25.42 5.20 -2.28
C THR A 205 -25.49 3.81 -1.65
N GLU A 206 -26.11 2.84 -2.32
CA GLU A 206 -26.15 1.42 -1.91
C GLU A 206 -24.75 0.81 -1.84
N MET A 207 -23.93 1.02 -2.88
CA MET A 207 -22.53 0.57 -2.89
C MET A 207 -21.72 1.16 -1.73
N LYS A 208 -21.93 2.44 -1.42
CA LYS A 208 -21.30 3.10 -0.28
C LYS A 208 -21.74 2.45 1.03
N HIS A 209 -23.04 2.25 1.25
CA HIS A 209 -23.55 1.60 2.45
C HIS A 209 -22.98 0.20 2.65
N TYR A 210 -22.94 -0.61 1.60
CA TYR A 210 -22.33 -1.94 1.63
C TYR A 210 -20.83 -1.86 1.99
N SER A 211 -20.09 -0.92 1.39
CA SER A 211 -18.67 -0.71 1.70
C SER A 211 -18.44 -0.29 3.15
N ASP A 212 -19.27 0.60 3.69
CA ASP A 212 -19.19 1.08 5.07
C ASP A 212 -19.48 -0.08 6.07
N GLU A 213 -20.46 -0.93 5.76
CA GLU A 213 -20.78 -2.11 6.56
C GLU A 213 -19.65 -3.14 6.52
N LEU A 214 -19.12 -3.45 5.33
CA LEU A 214 -17.99 -4.36 5.15
C LEU A 214 -16.74 -3.86 5.88
N GLN A 215 -16.46 -2.55 5.82
CA GLN A 215 -15.36 -1.92 6.56
C GLN A 215 -15.55 -2.10 8.07
N SER A 216 -16.76 -1.89 8.59
CA SER A 216 -17.09 -2.07 10.00
C SER A 216 -16.86 -3.52 10.44
N LEU A 217 -17.40 -4.49 9.71
CA LEU A 217 -17.25 -5.93 10.01
C LEU A 217 -15.78 -6.37 9.97
N THR A 218 -15.05 -5.96 8.93
CA THR A 218 -13.62 -6.25 8.80
C THR A 218 -12.82 -5.66 9.97
N SER A 219 -13.12 -4.41 10.35
CA SER A 219 -12.46 -3.75 11.49
C SER A 219 -12.75 -4.47 12.81
N GLN A 220 -13.97 -4.96 13.01
CA GLN A 220 -14.33 -5.75 14.19
C GLN A 220 -13.58 -7.08 14.22
N LEU A 221 -13.52 -7.80 13.09
CA LEU A 221 -12.80 -9.07 12.96
C LEU A 221 -11.30 -8.89 13.27
N LEU A 222 -10.67 -7.87 12.67
CA LEU A 222 -9.26 -7.56 12.93
C LEU A 222 -9.01 -7.23 14.40
N ARG A 223 -9.91 -6.49 15.05
CA ARG A 223 -9.82 -6.18 16.49
C ARG A 223 -9.93 -7.43 17.36
N VAL A 224 -10.84 -8.37 17.03
CA VAL A 224 -10.96 -9.64 17.75
C VAL A 224 -9.70 -10.48 17.56
N ARG A 225 -9.21 -10.60 16.33
CA ARG A 225 -7.95 -11.30 16.02
C ARG A 225 -6.78 -10.74 16.84
N ALA A 226 -6.65 -9.41 16.91
CA ALA A 226 -5.61 -8.76 17.69
C ALA A 226 -5.69 -9.12 19.18
N ARG A 227 -6.88 -9.10 19.78
CA ARG A 227 -7.07 -9.50 21.18
C ARG A 227 -6.68 -10.97 21.44
N VAL A 228 -7.00 -11.86 20.51
CA VAL A 228 -6.63 -13.28 20.62
C VAL A 228 -5.12 -13.42 20.56
N ALA A 229 -4.45 -12.75 19.62
CA ALA A 229 -2.99 -12.72 19.55
C ALA A 229 -2.35 -12.16 20.83
N ASP A 230 -2.91 -11.07 21.37
CA ASP A 230 -2.41 -10.47 22.62
C ASP A 230 -2.54 -11.42 23.80
N ARG A 231 -3.67 -12.12 23.90
CA ARG A 231 -3.90 -13.09 24.96
C ARG A 231 -2.94 -14.28 24.83
N LEU A 232 -2.75 -14.78 23.62
CA LEU A 232 -1.86 -15.89 23.32
C LEU A 232 -0.41 -15.54 23.67
N TYR A 233 0.06 -14.35 23.28
CA TYR A 233 1.37 -13.85 23.70
C TYR A 233 1.50 -13.79 25.23
N GLY A 234 0.47 -13.30 25.92
CA GLY A 234 0.46 -13.27 27.38
C GLY A 234 0.61 -14.67 28.01
N VAL A 235 -0.03 -15.68 27.43
CA VAL A 235 0.11 -17.09 27.84
C VAL A 235 1.54 -17.58 27.63
N TYR A 236 2.12 -17.34 26.44
CA TYR A 236 3.50 -17.71 26.12
C TYR A 236 4.51 -17.08 27.08
N LYS A 237 4.35 -15.79 27.40
CA LYS A 237 5.23 -15.10 28.35
C LYS A 237 5.20 -15.71 29.74
N VAL A 238 4.02 -16.10 30.22
CA VAL A 238 3.87 -16.77 31.53
C VAL A 238 4.51 -18.16 31.50
N HIS A 239 4.32 -18.94 30.43
CA HIS A 239 4.94 -20.26 30.29
C HIS A 239 6.47 -20.18 30.22
N GLY A 240 7.02 -19.23 29.46
CA GLY A 240 8.46 -18.98 29.44
C GLY A 240 9.03 -18.60 30.80
N ASN A 241 8.29 -17.81 31.60
CA ASN A 241 8.69 -17.49 32.97
C ASN A 241 8.68 -18.73 33.89
N TYR A 242 7.67 -19.60 33.77
CA TYR A 242 7.64 -20.86 34.52
C TYR A 242 8.80 -21.78 34.17
N GLY A 243 9.13 -21.91 32.88
CA GLY A 243 10.32 -22.63 32.44
C GLY A 243 11.57 -22.12 33.14
N ARG A 244 11.81 -20.79 33.11
CA ARG A 244 12.94 -20.18 33.80
C ARG A 244 12.95 -20.49 35.30
N VAL A 245 11.82 -20.34 36.00
CA VAL A 245 11.72 -20.61 37.45
C VAL A 245 11.99 -22.08 37.77
N PHE A 246 11.47 -23.02 36.97
CA PHE A 246 11.73 -24.44 37.18
C PHE A 246 13.19 -24.82 36.93
N SER A 247 13.85 -24.21 35.95
CA SER A 247 15.30 -24.36 35.75
C SER A 247 16.11 -23.81 36.93
N GLU A 248 15.77 -22.62 37.44
CA GLU A 248 16.44 -22.03 38.61
C GLU A 248 16.24 -22.88 39.87
N TRP A 249 15.02 -23.41 40.09
CA TRP A 249 14.74 -24.31 41.21
C TRP A 249 15.47 -25.64 41.07
N SER A 250 15.49 -26.24 39.87
CA SER A 250 16.25 -27.46 39.59
C SER A 250 17.74 -27.34 39.95
N ALA A 251 18.32 -26.15 39.82
CA ALA A 251 19.74 -25.92 40.15
C ALA A 251 20.01 -25.93 41.66
N LEU A 252 18.98 -25.72 42.49
CA LEU A 252 19.08 -25.69 43.95
C LEU A 252 18.62 -27.00 44.61
N GLU A 253 17.73 -27.74 43.94
CA GLU A 253 17.11 -28.96 44.46
C GLU A 253 18.03 -30.19 44.29
N LYS A 254 18.06 -31.08 45.30
CA LYS A 254 19.02 -32.19 45.34
C LYS A 254 18.45 -33.54 44.93
N GLU A 255 17.15 -33.78 45.15
CA GLU A 255 16.53 -35.09 44.88
C GLU A 255 15.68 -35.11 43.60
N MET A 256 15.10 -33.98 43.20
CA MET A 256 14.13 -33.90 42.10
C MET A 256 14.58 -32.96 40.96
N GLY A 257 15.88 -32.67 40.86
CA GLY A 257 16.44 -31.76 39.85
C GLY A 257 16.08 -32.19 38.42
N ASP A 258 16.30 -33.45 38.07
CA ASP A 258 16.04 -33.96 36.72
C ASP A 258 14.55 -33.78 36.32
N GLY A 259 13.61 -34.06 37.23
CA GLY A 259 12.18 -33.87 36.98
C GLY A 259 11.77 -32.39 36.83
N LEU A 260 12.42 -31.48 37.56
CA LEU A 260 12.20 -30.03 37.42
C LEU A 260 12.80 -29.49 36.12
N THR A 261 13.92 -30.05 35.66
CA THR A 261 14.52 -29.73 34.36
C THR A 261 13.61 -30.17 33.21
N ASP A 262 13.07 -31.39 33.27
CA ASP A 262 12.13 -31.90 32.28
C ASP A 262 10.85 -31.04 32.22
N LEU A 263 10.34 -30.62 33.39
CA LEU A 263 9.18 -29.71 33.46
C LEU A 263 9.50 -28.33 32.88
N SER A 264 10.70 -27.79 33.14
CA SER A 264 11.15 -26.53 32.55
C SER A 264 11.15 -26.58 31.03
N VAL A 265 11.72 -27.63 30.44
CA VAL A 265 11.78 -27.82 29.00
C VAL A 265 10.36 -27.97 28.43
N CYS A 266 9.52 -28.80 29.03
CA CYS A 266 8.14 -29.02 28.57
C CYS A 266 7.32 -27.72 28.54
N VAL A 267 7.41 -26.91 29.60
CA VAL A 267 6.65 -25.65 29.70
C VAL A 267 7.24 -24.56 28.80
N SER A 268 8.56 -24.57 28.57
CA SER A 268 9.23 -23.66 27.63
C SER A 268 8.88 -23.96 26.16
N VAL A 269 8.79 -25.24 25.79
CA VAL A 269 8.39 -25.68 24.45
C VAL A 269 6.92 -25.37 24.18
N SER A 270 6.07 -25.48 25.20
CA SER A 270 4.67 -25.04 25.16
C SER A 270 4.52 -23.50 25.07
N GLY A 271 5.61 -22.77 25.31
CA GLY A 271 5.73 -21.31 25.31
C GLY A 271 6.12 -20.70 23.96
N LEU A 272 6.42 -21.51 22.94
CA LEU A 272 6.86 -21.03 21.63
C LEU A 272 5.66 -20.73 20.71
N PRO A 273 5.67 -19.59 19.99
CA PRO A 273 4.66 -19.27 18.97
C PRO A 273 4.73 -20.18 17.75
#